data_AF-A0A550BTK1-F1
#
_entry.id   AF-A0A550BTK1-F1
#
_cell.length_a   1.000
_cell.length_b   1.000
_cell.length_c   1.000
_cell.angle_alpha   90.00
_cell.angle_beta   90.00
_cell.angle_gamma   90.00
#
_symmetry.space_group_name_H-M   'P 1'
#
loop_
_entity.id
_entity.type
_entity.pdbx_description
1 polymer ?
#
loop_
_entity_poly.entity_id
_entity_poly.type
_entity_poly.pdbx_seq_one_letter_code
_entity_poly.pdbx_strand_id
1 'polypeptide(L)'
;EGSMTQIGANNGPRHARVAGYAVSYNAAKLGQDERIAHDHEALNSMAFMWALADRAIITEVIQDVGDGLDREWVPDLGTRNVAGGLGYTVYVNGIRYTFPLRKRGPPTGYFSRGYSA
;
A
#
# COMPACT_ATOMS: atom_id res chain seq x y z
N GLU A 1 -8.81 14.40 -17.11
CA GLU A 1 -8.45 14.88 -15.77
C GLU A 1 -7.51 13.87 -15.15
N GLY A 2 -6.28 14.29 -14.81
CA GLY A 2 -5.29 13.42 -14.20
C GLY A 2 -5.46 13.40 -12.69
N SER A 3 -5.36 12.24 -12.05
CA SER A 3 -5.42 12.11 -10.60
C SER A 3 -4.27 11.27 -10.06
N MET A 4 -3.79 11.62 -8.88
CA MET A 4 -2.82 10.82 -8.11
C MET A 4 -3.25 10.78 -6.65
N THR A 5 -3.28 9.57 -6.07
CA THR A 5 -3.69 9.31 -4.70
C THR A 5 -2.61 8.50 -4.00
N GLN A 6 -2.14 8.98 -2.86
CA GLN A 6 -1.22 8.26 -1.99
C GLN A 6 -1.97 7.28 -1.09
N ILE A 7 -1.40 6.09 -0.90
CA ILE A 7 -1.79 5.10 0.12
C ILE A 7 -0.59 4.81 1.01
N GLY A 8 -0.82 4.38 2.25
CA GLY A 8 0.28 4.06 3.16
C GLY A 8 0.67 5.21 4.09
N ALA A 9 1.87 5.10 4.64
CA ALA A 9 2.49 6.09 5.48
C ALA A 9 2.59 7.43 4.75
N ASN A 10 2.33 8.50 5.50
CA ASN A 10 2.42 9.88 5.08
C ASN A 10 3.12 10.66 6.20
N ASN A 11 4.15 11.41 5.82
CA ASN A 11 4.92 12.24 6.76
C ASN A 11 4.39 13.69 6.83
N GLY A 12 3.26 13.95 6.18
CA GLY A 12 2.65 15.27 6.06
C GLY A 12 3.44 16.21 5.14
N PRO A 13 2.92 17.43 4.92
CA PRO A 13 3.66 18.44 4.20
C PRO A 13 4.93 18.84 4.96
N ARG A 14 5.97 19.29 4.22
CA ARG A 14 7.28 19.62 4.80
C ARG A 14 7.22 20.60 5.99
N HIS A 15 6.22 21.48 6.01
CA HIS A 15 6.00 22.49 7.04
C HIS A 15 5.13 22.03 8.23
N ALA A 16 4.48 20.87 8.13
CA ALA A 16 3.69 20.28 9.21
C ALA A 16 3.85 18.76 9.15
N ARG A 17 4.83 18.25 9.89
CA ARG A 17 5.13 16.81 9.96
C ARG A 17 4.04 16.13 10.78
N VAL A 18 3.09 15.51 10.09
CA VAL A 18 2.09 14.63 10.70
C VAL A 18 2.44 13.22 10.27
N ALA A 19 3.04 12.46 11.18
CA ALA A 19 3.33 11.06 10.95
C ALA A 19 2.03 10.24 11.11
N GLY A 20 1.64 9.51 10.07
CA GLY A 20 0.48 8.64 10.11
C GLY A 20 0.16 8.03 8.76
N TYR A 21 -1.00 7.41 8.62
CA TYR A 21 -1.48 6.92 7.32
C TYR A 21 -2.21 8.02 6.54
N ALA A 22 -1.97 8.03 5.23
CA ALA A 22 -2.71 8.86 4.28
C ALA A 22 -4.22 8.61 4.39
N VAL A 23 -5.01 9.66 4.13
CA VAL A 23 -6.47 9.54 4.05
C VAL A 23 -6.81 8.93 2.70
N SER A 24 -7.21 7.66 2.67
CA SER A 24 -7.66 7.00 1.44
C SER A 24 -9.05 7.48 0.99
N TYR A 25 -9.98 7.64 1.95
CA TYR A 25 -11.39 7.94 1.69
C TYR A 25 -11.99 8.94 2.67
N ASN A 26 -12.87 9.82 2.18
CA ASN A 26 -13.58 10.79 3.01
C ASN A 26 -14.75 10.13 3.75
N ALA A 27 -14.76 10.23 5.09
CA ALA A 27 -15.80 9.69 5.96
C ALA A 27 -17.20 10.25 5.69
N ALA A 28 -17.31 11.42 5.05
CA ALA A 28 -18.59 12.03 4.69
C ALA A 28 -19.28 11.35 3.48
N LYS A 29 -18.56 10.52 2.71
CA LYS A 29 -19.08 9.94 1.46
C LYS A 29 -19.31 8.43 1.51
N LEU A 30 -18.64 7.71 2.41
CA LEU A 30 -18.65 6.25 2.45
C LEU A 30 -18.79 5.74 3.90
N GLY A 31 -19.53 4.64 4.06
CA GLY A 31 -19.64 3.93 5.34
C GLY A 31 -18.28 3.41 5.85
N GLN A 32 -18.17 3.04 7.12
CA GLN A 32 -16.92 2.48 7.66
C GLN A 32 -16.54 1.17 6.96
N ASP A 33 -17.50 0.26 6.79
CA ASP A 33 -17.25 -1.06 6.18
C ASP A 33 -16.84 -0.93 4.71
N GLU A 34 -17.47 -0.02 3.96
CA GLU A 34 -17.13 0.28 2.57
C GLU A 34 -15.71 0.85 2.44
N ARG A 35 -15.32 1.75 3.36
CA ARG A 35 -13.94 2.27 3.42
C ARG A 35 -12.92 1.18 3.71
N ILE A 36 -13.24 0.25 4.62
CA ILE A 36 -12.37 -0.89 4.93
C ILE A 36 -12.26 -1.81 3.71
N ALA A 37 -13.36 -2.11 3.03
CA ALA A 37 -13.37 -2.93 1.82
C ALA A 37 -12.49 -2.33 0.72
N HIS A 38 -12.65 -1.04 0.43
CA HIS A 38 -11.84 -0.36 -0.56
C HIS A 38 -10.36 -0.24 -0.14
N ASP A 39 -10.07 -0.02 1.15
CA ASP A 39 -8.69 -0.04 1.64
C ASP A 39 -8.05 -1.42 1.44
N HIS A 40 -8.79 -2.51 1.69
CA HIS A 40 -8.31 -3.86 1.40
C HIS A 40 -8.02 -4.07 -0.09
N GLU A 41 -8.89 -3.61 -1.00
CA GLU A 41 -8.65 -3.70 -2.44
C GLU A 41 -7.38 -2.97 -2.87
N ALA A 42 -7.19 -1.75 -2.36
CA ALA A 42 -6.01 -0.95 -2.66
C ALA A 42 -4.73 -1.57 -2.10
N LEU A 43 -4.76 -2.03 -0.83
CA LEU A 43 -3.64 -2.74 -0.20
C LEU A 43 -3.29 -4.03 -0.93
N ASN A 44 -4.30 -4.82 -1.30
CA ASN A 44 -4.11 -6.06 -2.04
C ASN A 44 -3.47 -5.83 -3.41
N SER A 45 -3.90 -4.78 -4.11
CA SER A 45 -3.36 -4.41 -5.41
C SER A 45 -1.89 -3.98 -5.31
N MET A 46 -1.56 -3.12 -4.33
CA MET A 46 -0.18 -2.70 -4.09
C MET A 46 0.72 -3.87 -3.65
N ALA A 47 0.23 -4.73 -2.75
CA ALA A 47 0.96 -5.90 -2.30
C ALA A 47 1.24 -6.89 -3.43
N PHE A 48 0.29 -7.07 -4.34
CA PHE A 48 0.50 -7.87 -5.53
C PHE A 48 1.54 -7.26 -6.47
N MET A 49 1.45 -5.95 -6.73
CA MET A 49 2.46 -5.26 -7.54
C MET A 49 3.85 -5.33 -6.91
N TRP A 50 3.96 -5.21 -5.59
CA TRP A 50 5.22 -5.39 -4.88
C TRP A 50 5.74 -6.82 -5.02
N ALA A 51 4.89 -7.85 -4.86
CA ALA A 51 5.28 -9.24 -5.02
C ALA A 51 5.77 -9.55 -6.46
N LEU A 52 5.18 -8.90 -7.47
CA LEU A 52 5.68 -8.98 -8.85
C LEU A 52 7.03 -8.29 -9.01
N ALA A 53 7.20 -7.10 -8.43
CA ALA A 53 8.47 -6.38 -8.45
C ALA A 53 9.57 -7.18 -7.75
N ASP A 54 9.30 -7.72 -6.56
CA ASP A 54 10.19 -8.62 -5.80
C ASP A 54 10.63 -9.83 -6.61
N ARG A 55 9.74 -10.36 -7.47
CA ARG A 55 10.07 -11.50 -8.31
C ARG A 55 10.79 -11.13 -9.62
N ALA A 56 10.58 -9.92 -10.14
CA ALA A 56 11.07 -9.50 -11.44
C ALA A 56 12.38 -8.69 -11.37
N ILE A 57 12.64 -8.03 -10.25
CA ILE A 57 13.85 -7.23 -10.01
C ILE A 57 15.00 -8.15 -9.58
N ILE A 58 16.23 -7.73 -9.88
CA ILE A 58 17.47 -8.36 -9.43
C ILE A 58 17.43 -8.50 -7.90
N THR A 59 17.59 -9.72 -7.40
CA THR A 59 17.36 -10.08 -5.99
C THR A 59 18.19 -9.24 -5.04
N GLU A 60 19.45 -8.96 -5.39
CA GLU A 60 20.36 -8.15 -4.60
C GLU A 60 19.80 -6.73 -4.37
N VAL A 61 19.18 -6.13 -5.38
CA VAL A 61 18.62 -4.78 -5.29
C VAL A 61 17.37 -4.75 -4.41
N ILE A 62 16.46 -5.70 -4.58
CA ILE A 62 15.21 -5.71 -3.80
C ILE A 62 15.46 -6.09 -2.34
N GLN A 63 16.44 -6.98 -2.10
CA GLN A 63 16.83 -7.37 -0.76
C GLN A 63 17.46 -6.21 0.01
N ASP A 64 18.37 -5.45 -0.60
CA ASP A 64 18.96 -4.26 0.03
C ASP A 64 17.89 -3.23 0.44
N VAL A 65 16.85 -3.05 -0.38
CA VAL A 65 15.71 -2.19 -0.04
C VAL A 65 14.91 -2.77 1.12
N GLY A 66 14.59 -4.07 1.09
CA GLY A 66 13.85 -4.75 2.15
C GLY A 66 14.58 -4.69 3.49
N ASP A 67 15.87 -5.02 3.49
CA ASP A 67 16.73 -4.99 4.67
C ASP A 67 16.87 -3.57 5.22
N GLY A 68 16.95 -2.56 4.33
CA GLY A 68 16.94 -1.16 4.71
C GLY A 68 15.64 -0.74 5.42
N LEU A 69 14.48 -1.14 4.88
CA LEU A 69 13.18 -0.83 5.49
C LEU A 69 13.03 -1.51 6.87
N ASP A 70 13.45 -2.77 6.99
CA ASP A 70 13.39 -3.53 8.24
C ASP A 70 14.33 -2.94 9.30
N ARG A 71 15.56 -2.56 8.91
CA ARG A 71 16.54 -1.93 9.82
C ARG A 71 16.05 -0.61 10.39
N GLU A 72 15.36 0.19 9.57
CA GLU A 72 14.84 1.51 9.97
C GLU A 72 13.45 1.41 10.65
N TRP A 73 12.97 0.21 10.96
CA TRP A 73 11.66 -0.04 11.60
C TRP A 73 10.49 0.60 10.86
N VAL A 74 10.59 0.64 9.54
CA VAL A 74 9.56 1.23 8.70
C VAL A 74 8.38 0.27 8.62
N PRO A 75 7.14 0.71 8.92
CA PRO A 75 6.00 -0.18 8.94
C PRO A 75 5.68 -0.72 7.55
N ASP A 76 5.16 -1.94 7.49
CA ASP A 76 4.56 -2.48 6.28
C ASP A 76 3.40 -1.61 5.78
N LEU A 77 3.09 -1.72 4.49
CA LEU A 77 1.97 -1.01 3.88
C LEU A 77 0.64 -1.26 4.63
N GLY A 78 0.03 -0.17 5.06
CA GLY A 78 -1.27 -0.14 5.73
C GLY A 78 -2.07 1.11 5.36
N THR A 79 -3.26 1.25 5.92
CA THR A 79 -4.07 2.46 5.83
C THR A 79 -4.52 2.87 7.22
N ARG A 80 -5.25 3.99 7.30
CA ARG A 80 -5.87 4.42 8.55
C ARG A 80 -6.87 3.39 9.11
N ASN A 81 -7.55 2.66 8.24
CA ASN A 81 -8.60 1.71 8.66
C ASN A 81 -8.11 0.27 8.71
N VAL A 82 -7.02 -0.06 8.01
CA VAL A 82 -6.43 -1.40 7.95
C VAL A 82 -4.96 -1.32 8.35
N ALA A 83 -4.62 -1.85 9.51
CA ALA A 83 -3.24 -1.83 10.01
C ALA A 83 -2.27 -2.51 9.02
N GLY A 84 -1.04 -1.99 8.99
CA GLY A 84 0.07 -2.61 8.26
C GLY A 84 0.36 -4.03 8.76
N GLY A 85 0.97 -4.84 7.89
CA GLY A 85 1.44 -6.18 8.25
C GLY A 85 1.45 -7.14 7.06
N LEU A 86 1.35 -8.43 7.39
CA LEU A 86 1.37 -9.51 6.41
C LEU A 86 -0.02 -9.77 5.82
N GLY A 87 -0.02 -10.49 4.71
CA GLY A 87 -1.24 -11.04 4.14
C GLY A 87 -1.86 -10.14 3.08
N TYR A 88 -2.08 -10.69 1.90
CA TYR A 88 -2.94 -10.07 0.88
C TYR A 88 -3.71 -11.13 0.09
N THR A 89 -4.80 -10.70 -0.54
CA THR A 89 -5.66 -11.53 -1.38
C THR A 89 -5.76 -10.94 -2.78
N VAL A 90 -5.67 -11.76 -3.82
CA VAL A 90 -5.95 -11.34 -5.20
C VAL A 90 -7.05 -12.18 -5.81
N TYR A 91 -7.83 -11.57 -6.70
CA TYR A 91 -8.87 -12.24 -7.47
C TYR A 91 -8.45 -12.29 -8.93
N VAL A 92 -8.32 -13.49 -9.48
CA VAL A 92 -7.98 -13.71 -10.90
C VAL A 92 -9.05 -14.61 -11.49
N ASN A 93 -9.80 -14.10 -12.47
CA ASN A 93 -10.91 -14.82 -13.10
C ASN A 93 -11.95 -15.36 -12.09
N GLY A 94 -12.24 -14.58 -11.04
CA GLY A 94 -13.15 -14.97 -9.96
C GLY A 94 -12.56 -15.94 -8.93
N ILE A 95 -11.35 -16.45 -9.14
CA ILE A 95 -10.66 -17.33 -8.20
C ILE A 95 -9.89 -16.48 -7.20
N ARG A 96 -10.12 -16.76 -5.91
CA ARG A 96 -9.46 -16.09 -4.79
C ARG A 96 -8.13 -16.79 -4.45
N TYR A 97 -7.03 -16.07 -4.53
CA TYR A 97 -5.71 -16.50 -4.07
C TYR A 97 -5.31 -15.71 -2.83
N THR A 98 -4.91 -16.41 -1.76
CA THR A 98 -4.54 -15.78 -0.49
C THR A 98 -3.08 -16.06 -0.18
N PHE A 99 -2.33 -15.02 0.17
CA PHE A 99 -0.91 -15.08 0.53
C PHE A 99 -0.73 -14.64 1.99
N PRO A 100 -1.03 -15.50 2.98
CA PRO A 100 -1.22 -15.06 4.38
C PRO A 100 0.06 -14.56 5.06
N LEU A 101 1.24 -14.99 4.59
CA LEU A 101 2.53 -14.71 5.23
C LEU A 101 3.41 -13.76 4.44
N ARG A 102 2.95 -13.23 3.30
CA ARG A 102 3.74 -12.31 2.48
C ARG A 102 3.58 -10.88 2.98
N LYS A 103 4.68 -10.12 3.01
CA LYS A 103 4.67 -8.68 3.28
C LYS A 103 3.87 -7.97 2.19
N ARG A 104 3.14 -6.92 2.58
CA ARG A 104 2.37 -6.08 1.65
C ARG A 104 3.24 -5.09 0.87
N GLY A 105 4.52 -5.02 1.20
CA GLY A 105 5.50 -4.15 0.53
C GLY A 105 5.77 -2.86 1.29
N PRO A 106 6.49 -1.92 0.65
CA PRO A 106 6.96 -0.68 1.24
C PRO A 106 5.84 0.13 1.88
N PRO A 107 6.15 0.99 2.86
CA PRO A 107 5.16 1.73 3.64
C PRO A 107 4.24 2.62 2.83
N THR A 108 4.58 2.97 1.57
CA THR A 108 3.89 3.99 0.77
C THR A 108 3.66 3.50 -0.65
N GLY A 109 2.49 3.80 -1.21
CA GLY A 109 2.14 3.57 -2.60
C GLY A 109 1.45 4.78 -3.22
N TYR A 110 1.42 4.85 -4.55
CA TYR A 110 0.69 5.85 -5.29
C TYR A 110 -0.13 5.20 -6.40
N PHE A 111 -1.43 5.49 -6.43
CA PHE A 111 -2.29 5.19 -7.56
C PHE A 111 -2.40 6.44 -8.42
N SER A 112 -2.19 6.31 -9.72
CA SER A 112 -2.36 7.42 -10.65
C SER A 112 -3.20 7.01 -11.85
N ARG A 113 -3.94 7.98 -12.41
CA ARG A 113 -4.72 7.80 -13.64
C ARG A 113 -4.59 9.07 -14.47
N GLY A 114 -3.98 8.95 -15.65
CA GLY A 114 -3.83 10.08 -16.59
C GLY A 114 -3.11 11.30 -16.00
N TYR A 115 -2.30 11.10 -14.96
CA TYR A 115 -1.50 12.15 -14.36
C TYR A 115 -0.36 12.53 -15.31
N SER A 116 -0.25 13.83 -15.62
CA SER A 116 0.90 14.42 -16.32
C SER A 116 1.50 15.46 -15.37
N ALA A 117 2.81 15.36 -15.16
CA ALA A 117 3.61 16.32 -14.39
C ALA A 117 4.05 17.49 -15.28
#